data_AF-A0A7X9JW29-F1
#
_entry.id   AF-A0A7X9JW29-F1
#
_cell.length_a   1.000
_cell.length_b   1.000
_cell.length_c   1.000
_cell.angle_alpha   90.00
_cell.angle_beta   90.00
_cell.angle_gamma   90.00
#
_symmetry.space_group_name_H-M   'P 1'
#
loop_
_entity.id
_entity.type
_entity.pdbx_description
1 polymer ?
#
loop_
_entity_poly.entity_id
_entity_poly.type
_entity_poly.pdbx_seq_one_letter_code
_entity_poly.pdbx_strand_id
1 'polypeptide(L)'
;KMFFKKSGDNDPGQWFDNQIKPIWGIDIFKTPFDKTNGYHIYTFNPRVNLMIIRMEDLNRVAENAFREFMGMESFSIISTNVGEEKPYRKLYEQFKKLPLPASYLDKEYSSRYARYFYTEDEIAAFRKHWLEN
;
A
#
# COMPACT_ATOMS: atom_id res chain seq x y z
N LYS A 1 11.51 -23.58 -0.94
CA LYS A 1 12.28 -22.45 -0.37
C LYS A 1 11.64 -21.16 -0.88
N MET A 2 10.95 -20.43 -0.01
CA MET A 2 10.11 -19.27 -0.35
C MET A 2 11.00 -18.05 -0.67
N PHE A 3 10.68 -17.34 -1.76
CA PHE A 3 11.42 -16.17 -2.26
C PHE A 3 11.14 -14.95 -1.38
N PHE A 4 11.80 -14.86 -0.21
CA PHE A 4 11.83 -13.64 0.63
C PHE A 4 13.09 -12.80 0.41
N LYS A 5 13.84 -13.08 -0.65
CA LYS A 5 15.10 -12.39 -0.94
C LYS A 5 14.78 -11.08 -1.65
N LYS A 6 14.88 -9.96 -0.93
CA LYS A 6 14.86 -8.62 -1.54
C LYS A 6 16.02 -8.51 -2.53
N SER A 7 15.71 -8.16 -3.78
CA SER A 7 16.71 -7.87 -4.81
C SER A 7 17.28 -6.47 -4.57
N GLY A 8 18.61 -6.35 -4.63
CA GLY A 8 19.42 -5.33 -3.95
C GLY A 8 19.26 -3.85 -4.32
N ASP A 9 18.36 -3.45 -5.22
CA ASP A 9 18.15 -2.03 -5.57
C ASP A 9 16.69 -1.56 -5.46
N ASN A 10 15.76 -2.47 -5.14
CA ASN A 10 14.32 -2.20 -5.04
C ASN A 10 13.81 -2.66 -3.66
N ASP A 11 14.42 -2.19 -2.57
CA ASP A 11 13.76 -2.30 -1.27
C ASP A 11 12.51 -1.41 -1.31
N PRO A 12 11.28 -1.97 -1.24
CA PRO A 12 10.08 -1.15 -1.22
C PRO A 12 10.11 -0.12 -0.08
N GLY A 13 10.86 -0.43 1.00
CA GLY A 13 11.08 0.44 2.15
C GLY A 13 11.94 1.69 1.89
N GLN A 14 12.49 1.87 0.69
CA GLN A 14 13.27 3.06 0.31
C GLN A 14 12.77 3.73 -0.98
N TRP A 15 11.69 3.23 -1.57
CA TRP A 15 11.21 3.68 -2.88
C TRP A 15 10.93 5.20 -2.92
N PHE A 16 10.30 5.78 -1.90
CA PHE A 16 10.01 7.22 -1.85
C PHE A 16 11.30 8.05 -1.78
N ASP A 17 12.26 7.61 -0.99
CA ASP A 17 13.57 8.27 -0.86
C ASP A 17 14.40 8.15 -2.15
N ASN A 18 14.24 7.06 -2.90
CA ASN A 18 15.02 6.80 -4.11
C ASN A 18 14.38 7.35 -5.40
N GLN A 19 13.06 7.49 -5.44
CA GLN A 19 12.32 7.82 -6.67
C GLN A 19 11.56 9.16 -6.59
N ILE A 20 11.03 9.53 -5.43
CA ILE A 20 10.23 10.76 -5.29
C ILE A 20 11.10 11.93 -4.83
N LYS A 21 11.89 11.72 -3.78
CA LYS A 21 12.73 12.77 -3.19
C LYS A 21 13.77 13.37 -4.15
N PRO A 22 14.57 12.60 -4.93
CA PRO A 22 15.59 13.19 -5.78
C PRO A 22 15.02 13.88 -7.02
N ILE A 23 13.86 13.45 -7.52
CA ILE A 23 13.25 14.02 -8.72
C ILE A 23 12.46 15.29 -8.38
N TRP A 24 11.69 15.26 -7.28
CA TRP A 24 10.72 16.31 -6.95
C TRP A 24 11.09 17.13 -5.71
N GLY A 25 12.16 16.78 -5.00
CA GLY A 25 12.53 17.42 -3.73
C GLY A 25 11.58 17.10 -2.58
N ILE A 26 10.74 16.08 -2.74
CA ILE A 26 9.62 15.75 -1.85
C ILE A 26 10.04 14.67 -0.85
N ASP A 27 10.03 15.00 0.44
CA ASP A 27 10.26 14.03 1.52
C ASP A 27 8.93 13.68 2.20
N ILE A 28 8.34 12.56 1.76
CA ILE A 28 7.01 12.10 2.21
C ILE A 28 6.93 11.95 3.72
N PHE A 29 8.02 11.51 4.34
CA PHE A 29 8.03 11.16 5.75
C PHE A 29 8.19 12.36 6.68
N LYS A 30 8.38 13.57 6.14
CA LYS A 30 8.40 14.81 6.93
C LYS A 30 7.01 15.37 7.22
N THR A 31 6.00 14.99 6.43
CA THR A 31 4.65 15.54 6.54
C THR A 31 3.68 14.42 6.90
N PRO A 32 3.03 14.45 8.08
CA PRO A 32 2.27 13.32 8.60
C PRO A 32 1.21 12.82 7.60
N PHE A 33 1.10 11.49 7.48
CA PHE A 33 0.02 10.85 6.76
C PHE A 33 -1.16 10.60 7.70
N ASP A 34 -2.36 11.03 7.31
CA ASP A 34 -3.57 10.71 8.06
C ASP A 34 -3.99 9.26 7.77
N LYS A 35 -3.68 8.40 8.73
CA LYS A 35 -3.94 6.96 8.68
C LYS A 35 -5.42 6.62 8.70
N THR A 36 -6.30 7.54 9.08
CA THR A 36 -7.76 7.29 9.15
C THR A 36 -8.46 7.60 7.82
N ASN A 37 -7.97 8.62 7.11
CA ASN A 37 -8.56 9.07 5.86
C ASN A 37 -8.23 8.16 4.66
N GLY A 38 -7.18 7.34 4.74
CA GLY A 38 -6.85 6.32 3.73
C GLY A 38 -6.21 6.85 2.44
N TYR A 39 -6.20 8.16 2.24
CA TYR A 39 -5.39 8.85 1.25
C TYR A 39 -4.93 10.21 1.76
N HIS A 40 -3.94 10.79 1.10
CA HIS A 40 -3.48 12.15 1.33
C HIS A 40 -2.98 12.78 0.03
N ILE A 41 -3.33 14.05 -0.19
CA ILE A 41 -2.84 14.84 -1.31
C ILE A 41 -1.86 15.86 -0.76
N TYR A 42 -0.59 15.68 -1.10
CA TYR A 42 0.46 16.61 -0.72
C TYR A 42 0.65 17.66 -1.80
N THR A 43 0.57 18.93 -1.39
CA THR A 43 0.94 20.07 -2.22
C THR A 43 2.25 20.65 -1.68
N PHE A 44 3.36 20.35 -2.36
CA PHE A 44 4.69 20.83 -1.94
C PHE A 44 5.07 22.14 -2.62
N ASN A 45 4.60 22.36 -3.85
CA ASN A 45 4.73 23.62 -4.59
C ASN A 45 3.60 23.73 -5.63
N PRO A 46 3.35 24.92 -6.22
CA PRO A 46 2.22 25.14 -7.14
C PRO A 46 2.24 24.28 -8.42
N ARG A 47 3.34 23.59 -8.74
CA ARG A 47 3.51 22.81 -9.98
C ARG A 47 3.41 21.30 -9.76
N VAL A 48 3.44 20.83 -8.52
CA VAL A 48 3.48 19.39 -8.21
C VAL A 48 2.56 19.07 -7.03
N ASN A 49 1.51 18.31 -7.33
CA ASN A 49 0.67 17.64 -6.35
C ASN A 49 0.95 16.14 -6.40
N LEU A 50 1.06 15.52 -5.23
CA LEU A 50 1.26 14.08 -5.10
C LEU A 50 0.15 13.48 -4.25
N MET A 51 -0.62 12.55 -4.82
CA MET A 51 -1.57 11.74 -4.07
C MET A 51 -0.95 10.41 -3.65
N ILE A 52 -1.10 10.08 -2.37
CA ILE A 52 -0.82 8.74 -1.84
C ILE A 52 -2.15 8.15 -1.36
N ILE A 53 -2.44 6.92 -1.77
CA ILE A 53 -3.66 6.17 -1.41
C ILE A 53 -3.27 4.78 -0.94
N ARG A 54 -3.91 4.30 0.13
CA ARG A 54 -3.73 2.92 0.63
C ARG A 54 -4.64 1.98 -0.15
N MET A 55 -4.12 0.81 -0.51
CA MET A 55 -4.86 -0.15 -1.34
C MET A 55 -6.06 -0.74 -0.60
N GLU A 56 -5.93 -0.93 0.71
CA GLU A 56 -6.96 -1.43 1.62
C GLU A 56 -8.15 -0.48 1.71
N ASP A 57 -7.92 0.82 1.48
CA ASP A 57 -8.96 1.85 1.49
C ASP A 57 -9.48 2.22 0.12
N LEU A 58 -8.87 1.72 -0.96
CA LEU A 58 -9.12 2.17 -2.32
C LEU A 58 -10.61 2.16 -2.66
N ASN A 59 -11.33 1.07 -2.36
CA ASN A 59 -12.78 0.97 -2.61
C ASN A 59 -13.60 1.99 -1.81
N ARG A 60 -13.12 2.38 -0.63
CA ARG A 60 -13.80 3.33 0.27
C ARG A 60 -13.53 4.78 -0.12
N VAL A 61 -12.31 5.09 -0.57
CA VAL A 61 -11.84 6.48 -0.67
C VAL A 61 -11.60 6.96 -2.09
N ALA A 62 -11.54 6.06 -3.08
CA ALA A 62 -11.11 6.45 -4.43
C ALA A 62 -11.97 7.53 -5.07
N GLU A 63 -13.30 7.46 -4.93
CA GLU A 63 -14.17 8.49 -5.50
C GLU A 63 -13.84 9.88 -4.95
N ASN A 64 -13.72 10.01 -3.63
CA ASN A 64 -13.34 11.26 -2.99
C ASN A 64 -11.91 11.69 -3.39
N ALA A 65 -10.96 10.76 -3.33
CA ALA A 65 -9.57 11.02 -3.62
C ALA A 65 -9.35 11.51 -5.06
N PHE A 66 -9.96 10.86 -6.05
CA PHE A 66 -9.85 11.23 -7.46
C PHE A 66 -10.64 12.50 -7.80
N ARG A 67 -11.78 12.73 -7.16
CA ARG A 67 -12.51 14.00 -7.28
C ARG A 67 -11.67 15.16 -6.76
N GLU A 68 -11.07 15.03 -5.59
CA GLU A 68 -10.24 16.08 -4.99
C GLU A 68 -8.93 16.28 -5.77
N PHE A 69 -8.29 15.20 -6.20
CA PHE A 69 -7.00 15.26 -6.89
C PHE A 69 -7.09 15.67 -8.36
N MET A 70 -8.10 15.20 -9.09
CA MET A 70 -8.24 15.41 -10.54
C MET A 70 -9.42 16.29 -10.95
N GLY A 71 -10.27 16.71 -10.01
CA GLY A 71 -11.49 17.48 -10.32
C GLY A 71 -12.55 16.66 -11.06
N MET A 72 -12.50 15.32 -10.98
CA MET A 72 -13.46 14.45 -11.66
C MET A 72 -14.76 14.34 -10.87
N GLU A 73 -15.88 14.77 -11.45
CA GLU A 73 -17.19 14.70 -10.79
C GLU A 73 -17.76 13.28 -10.73
N SER A 74 -17.48 12.45 -11.73
CA SER A 74 -17.93 11.06 -11.82
C SER A 74 -16.76 10.10 -11.96
N PHE A 75 -16.33 9.49 -10.86
CA PHE A 75 -15.33 8.42 -10.84
C PHE A 75 -15.93 7.18 -10.17
N SER A 76 -15.75 6.01 -10.76
CA SER A 76 -16.13 4.74 -10.13
C SER A 76 -15.07 3.68 -10.40
N ILE A 77 -14.78 2.88 -9.36
CA ILE A 77 -13.92 1.70 -9.52
C ILE A 77 -14.76 0.58 -10.10
N ILE A 78 -14.39 0.14 -11.29
CA ILE A 78 -14.94 -1.07 -11.90
C ILE A 78 -14.01 -2.22 -11.55
N SER A 79 -14.51 -3.18 -10.79
CA SER A 79 -13.78 -4.42 -10.51
C SER A 79 -13.85 -5.34 -11.74
N THR A 80 -12.89 -5.19 -12.64
CA THR A 80 -12.72 -6.11 -13.77
C THR A 80 -11.87 -7.29 -13.30
N ASN A 81 -12.47 -8.20 -12.53
CA ASN A 81 -11.91 -9.54 -12.27
C ASN A 81 -12.07 -10.43 -13.52
N VAL A 82 -11.69 -9.93 -14.71
CA VAL A 82 -11.79 -10.67 -15.97
C VAL A 82 -10.38 -11.02 -16.42
N GLY A 83 -9.99 -12.26 -16.09
CA GLY A 83 -8.71 -12.83 -16.46
C GLY A 83 -8.69 -14.32 -16.15
N GLU A 84 -9.37 -15.10 -17.00
CA GLU A 84 -9.02 -16.50 -17.33
C GLU A 84 -8.39 -17.31 -16.19
N GLU A 85 -9.22 -17.81 -15.28
CA GLU A 85 -8.72 -18.61 -14.16
C GLU A 85 -8.36 -20.03 -14.62
N LYS A 86 -7.12 -20.12 -15.06
CA LYS A 86 -6.33 -21.32 -15.35
C LYS A 86 -6.46 -22.39 -14.25
N PRO A 87 -6.18 -23.67 -14.57
CA PRO A 87 -6.24 -24.83 -13.65
C PRO A 87 -5.52 -24.68 -12.29
N TYR A 88 -4.68 -23.66 -12.11
CA TYR A 88 -3.93 -23.38 -10.88
C TYR A 88 -4.69 -22.56 -9.83
N ARG A 89 -5.90 -22.06 -10.12
CA ARG A 89 -6.70 -21.28 -9.15
C ARG A 89 -6.82 -21.99 -7.80
N LYS A 90 -7.14 -23.30 -7.81
CA LYS A 90 -7.32 -24.07 -6.58
C LYS A 90 -6.04 -24.12 -5.74
N LEU A 91 -4.88 -24.30 -6.38
CA LEU A 91 -3.59 -24.32 -5.69
C LEU A 91 -3.23 -22.94 -5.15
N TYR A 92 -3.50 -21.89 -5.92
CA TYR A 92 -3.26 -20.50 -5.50
C TYR A 92 -4.15 -20.09 -4.32
N GLU A 93 -5.43 -20.45 -4.34
CA GLU A 93 -6.36 -20.21 -3.24
C GLU A 93 -5.99 -21.02 -1.98
N GLN A 94 -5.48 -22.24 -2.13
CA GLN A 94 -4.94 -23.00 -1.00
C GLN A 94 -3.66 -22.37 -0.44
N PHE A 95 -2.79 -21.85 -1.31
CA PHE A 95 -1.55 -21.20 -0.92
C PHE A 95 -1.79 -19.89 -0.15
N LYS A 96 -2.81 -19.11 -0.51
CA LYS A 96 -3.19 -17.88 0.20
C LYS A 96 -3.66 -18.12 1.65
N LYS A 97 -4.12 -19.33 1.96
CA LYS A 97 -4.58 -19.77 3.29
C LYS A 97 -3.48 -20.42 4.11
N LEU A 98 -2.22 -20.18 3.75
CA LEU A 98 -1.10 -20.64 4.55
C LEU A 98 -0.64 -19.48 5.43
N PRO A 99 -0.48 -19.72 6.74
CA PRO A 99 -0.03 -18.67 7.64
C PRO A 99 1.40 -18.27 7.30
N LEU A 100 1.68 -16.97 7.40
CA LEU A 100 3.02 -16.44 7.19
C LEU A 100 3.87 -16.59 8.47
N PRO A 101 5.19 -16.79 8.37
CA PRO A 101 6.05 -16.85 9.55
C PRO A 101 5.97 -15.56 10.37
N ALA A 102 5.81 -15.67 11.69
CA ALA A 102 5.75 -14.51 12.58
C ALA A 102 6.97 -13.58 12.42
N SER A 103 8.17 -14.14 12.27
CA SER A 103 9.40 -13.35 12.05
C SER A 103 9.40 -12.55 10.75
N TYR A 104 8.69 -13.03 9.72
CA TYR A 104 8.51 -12.28 8.48
C TYR A 104 7.55 -11.11 8.68
N LEU A 105 6.40 -11.35 9.32
CA LEU A 105 5.43 -10.30 9.62
C LEU A 105 6.03 -9.23 10.54
N ASP A 106 6.77 -9.64 11.57
CA ASP A 106 7.45 -8.73 12.48
C ASP A 106 8.45 -7.86 11.72
N LYS A 107 9.19 -8.41 10.76
CA LYS A 107 10.10 -7.63 9.89
C LYS A 107 9.35 -6.63 9.00
N GLU A 108 8.27 -7.03 8.35
CA GLU A 108 7.56 -6.16 7.42
C GLU A 108 6.78 -5.04 8.14
N TYR A 109 6.12 -5.36 9.26
CA TYR A 109 5.41 -4.37 10.08
C TYR A 109 6.35 -3.54 10.96
N SER A 110 7.58 -3.99 11.17
CA SER A 110 8.67 -3.16 11.69
C SER A 110 9.38 -2.34 10.61
N SER A 111 8.79 -2.14 9.43
CA SER A 111 9.31 -1.20 8.44
C SER A 111 8.87 0.24 8.74
N ARG A 112 9.66 1.22 8.30
CA ARG A 112 9.28 2.65 8.33
C ARG A 112 7.94 2.87 7.62
N TYR A 113 7.71 2.16 6.52
CA TYR A 113 6.50 2.28 5.71
C TYR A 113 5.27 1.85 6.49
N ALA A 114 5.30 0.64 7.07
CA ALA A 114 4.16 0.12 7.80
C ALA A 114 3.75 1.07 8.94
N ARG A 115 4.73 1.50 9.73
CA ARG A 115 4.52 2.41 10.86
C ARG A 115 4.11 3.82 10.44
N TYR A 116 4.44 4.22 9.21
CA TYR A 116 4.09 5.53 8.69
C TYR A 116 2.66 5.58 8.17
N PHE A 117 2.24 4.56 7.41
CA PHE A 117 0.94 4.56 6.72
C PHE A 117 -0.17 3.83 7.50
N TYR A 118 0.16 3.03 8.50
CA TYR A 118 -0.83 2.26 9.27
C TYR A 118 -0.74 2.56 10.76
N THR A 119 -1.90 2.48 11.42
CA THR A 119 -2.02 2.55 12.87
C THR A 119 -1.52 1.25 13.50
N GLU A 120 -1.22 1.28 14.80
CA GLU A 120 -0.85 0.06 15.54
C GLU A 120 -2.00 -0.96 15.56
N ASP A 121 -3.24 -0.50 15.63
CA ASP A 121 -4.43 -1.35 15.60
C ASP A 121 -4.59 -2.06 14.24
N GLU A 122 -4.36 -1.33 13.14
CA GLU A 122 -4.35 -1.92 11.79
C GLU A 122 -3.22 -2.94 11.64
N ILE A 123 -2.01 -2.59 12.09
CA ILE A 123 -0.86 -3.51 12.06
C ILE A 123 -1.16 -4.79 12.85
N ALA A 124 -1.74 -4.67 14.05
CA ALA A 124 -2.13 -5.81 14.87
C ALA A 124 -3.21 -6.67 14.18
N ALA A 125 -4.21 -6.04 13.56
CA ALA A 125 -5.25 -6.73 12.81
C ALA A 125 -4.68 -7.48 11.60
N PHE A 126 -3.80 -6.84 10.82
CA PHE A 126 -3.15 -7.49 9.69
C PHE A 126 -2.26 -8.65 10.14
N ARG A 127 -1.47 -8.44 11.19
CA ARG A 127 -0.61 -9.50 11.74
C ARG A 127 -1.44 -10.70 12.18
N LYS A 128 -2.56 -10.48 12.87
CA LYS A 128 -3.49 -11.55 13.25
C LYS A 128 -4.03 -12.27 12.01
N HIS A 129 -4.53 -11.53 11.03
CA HIS A 129 -5.07 -12.09 9.79
C HIS A 129 -4.05 -13.00 9.07
N TRP A 130 -2.80 -12.57 8.93
CA TRP A 130 -1.77 -13.34 8.22
C TRP A 130 -1.14 -14.48 9.04
N LEU A 131 -1.33 -14.49 10.37
CA LEU A 131 -0.94 -15.61 11.24
C LEU A 131 -2.02 -16.71 11.31
N GLU A 132 -3.29 -16.33 11.12
CA GLU A 132 -4.45 -17.21 11.26
C GLU A 132 -5.06 -17.64 9.90
N ASN A 133 -4.63 -17.01 8.80
CA ASN A 133 -5.07 -17.31 7.42
C ASN A 133 -4.84 -18.75 6.99
#